data_AF-A0A9P6VRN8-F1
#
_entry.id   AF-A0A9P6VRN8-F1
#
_cell.length_a   1.000
_cell.length_b   1.000
_cell.length_c   1.000
_cell.angle_alpha   90.00
_cell.angle_beta   90.00
_cell.angle_gamma   90.00
#
_symmetry.space_group_name_H-M   'P 1'
#
loop_
_entity.id
_entity.type
_entity.pdbx_description
1 polymer ?
#
loop_
_entity_poly.entity_id
_entity_poly.type
_entity_poly.pdbx_seq_one_letter_code
_entity_poly.pdbx_strand_id
1 'polypeptide(L)'
;MLFTTVAASLLALSSAVFGSPVELEARNNGKSSSDVSGPTPPQLKWLYTAYVYCPANLLDPLLTPAGIRKEIPIIGGNFTGPGINGKFRDLGADWGTTDPRTGIFTADTRYNGVTDDGADLFFQTSGPKSPSGDLHLRIKIETGSEKYYFLNNVVAVGVLHNTGHDANNVSTLRIDAFNFVDDWNTTTFLNNTGW
;
A
#
# COMPACT_ATOMS: atom_id res chain seq x y z
N MET A 1 -57.23 -37.98 1.96
CA MET A 1 -57.74 -36.64 1.64
C MET A 1 -56.53 -35.71 1.66
N LEU A 2 -55.74 -35.63 0.58
CA LEU A 2 -55.90 -34.84 -0.66
C LEU A 2 -55.86 -33.30 -0.45
N PHE A 3 -54.77 -32.70 -0.96
CA PHE A 3 -54.62 -31.35 -1.53
C PHE A 3 -54.64 -30.13 -0.57
N THR A 4 -53.89 -29.03 -0.76
CA THR A 4 -52.95 -28.56 -1.81
C THR A 4 -52.18 -27.36 -1.27
N THR A 5 -50.95 -27.17 -1.74
CA THR A 5 -50.18 -25.91 -1.71
C THR A 5 -50.92 -24.78 -2.43
N VAL A 6 -50.99 -23.60 -1.82
CA VAL A 6 -51.36 -22.36 -2.52
C VAL A 6 -50.15 -21.43 -2.51
N ALA A 7 -49.57 -21.25 -3.70
CA ALA A 7 -48.60 -20.21 -3.99
C ALA A 7 -49.34 -18.86 -4.06
N ALA A 8 -48.88 -17.87 -3.30
CA ALA A 8 -49.39 -16.51 -3.39
C ALA A 8 -48.66 -15.77 -4.51
N SER A 9 -49.38 -15.49 -5.59
CA SER A 9 -48.96 -14.61 -6.68
C SER A 9 -49.05 -13.16 -6.23
N LEU A 10 -47.92 -12.46 -6.12
CA LEU A 10 -47.88 -11.01 -5.91
C LEU A 10 -47.51 -10.35 -7.25
N LEU A 11 -48.52 -9.93 -8.00
CA LEU A 11 -48.35 -9.03 -9.15
C LEU A 11 -48.22 -7.60 -8.61
N ALA A 12 -47.00 -7.07 -8.56
CA ALA A 12 -46.76 -5.65 -8.41
C ALA A 12 -46.72 -5.01 -9.80
N LEU A 13 -47.75 -4.21 -10.13
CA LEU A 13 -47.65 -3.21 -11.18
C LEU A 13 -46.73 -2.08 -10.66
N SER A 14 -45.60 -1.86 -11.31
CA SER A 14 -44.95 -0.55 -11.29
C SER A 14 -44.68 -0.12 -12.73
N SER A 15 -45.50 0.80 -13.22
CA SER A 15 -45.25 1.55 -14.45
C SER A 15 -43.99 2.40 -14.28
N ALA A 16 -42.91 2.03 -14.96
CA ALA A 16 -41.77 2.91 -15.14
C ALA A 16 -42.17 4.02 -16.13
N VAL A 17 -42.42 5.23 -15.60
CA VAL A 17 -42.42 6.44 -16.42
C VAL A 17 -40.96 6.68 -16.81
N PHE A 18 -40.59 6.30 -18.03
CA PHE A 18 -39.34 6.77 -18.63
C PHE A 18 -39.48 8.27 -18.88
N GLY A 19 -38.90 9.08 -18.00
CA GLY A 19 -38.71 10.49 -18.28
C GLY A 19 -37.85 10.64 -19.53
N SER A 20 -38.33 11.42 -20.50
CA SER A 20 -37.54 11.80 -21.67
C SER A 20 -36.22 12.44 -21.23
N PRO A 21 -35.09 12.16 -21.92
CA PRO A 21 -33.86 12.86 -21.61
C PRO A 21 -34.06 14.36 -21.83
N VAL A 22 -33.75 15.15 -20.80
CA VAL A 22 -33.62 16.60 -20.90
C VAL A 22 -32.52 16.87 -21.92
N GLU A 23 -32.87 17.51 -23.02
CA GLU A 23 -31.92 18.00 -24.01
C GLU A 23 -31.04 19.06 -23.35
N LEU A 24 -29.75 18.76 -23.24
CA LEU A 24 -28.76 19.66 -22.66
C LEU A 24 -28.55 20.80 -23.67
N GLU A 25 -29.23 21.93 -23.48
CA GLU A 25 -29.03 23.12 -24.30
C GLU A 25 -27.54 23.51 -24.32
N ALA A 26 -26.99 23.56 -25.53
CA ALA A 26 -25.59 23.88 -25.78
C ALA A 26 -25.25 25.30 -25.30
N ARG A 27 -24.54 25.39 -24.17
CA ARG A 27 -23.80 26.59 -23.77
C ARG A 27 -22.31 26.29 -23.73
N ASN A 28 -21.65 26.45 -24.87
CA ASN A 28 -20.44 27.27 -25.02
C ASN A 28 -19.85 27.14 -26.43
N ASN A 29 -20.05 28.20 -27.23
CA ASN A 29 -19.20 28.51 -28.36
C ASN A 29 -17.84 28.98 -27.83
N GLY A 30 -16.79 28.17 -27.98
CA GLY A 30 -15.41 28.62 -27.81
C GLY A 30 -14.48 27.58 -27.20
N LYS A 31 -13.53 27.09 -28.01
CA LYS A 31 -12.42 26.17 -27.70
C LYS A 31 -12.83 24.69 -27.60
N SER A 32 -12.71 24.00 -28.72
CA SER A 32 -12.66 22.54 -28.80
C SER A 32 -11.46 22.02 -28.01
N SER A 33 -11.64 21.63 -26.74
CA SER A 33 -10.67 20.82 -26.00
C SER A 33 -10.95 19.33 -26.25
N SER A 34 -10.60 18.86 -27.44
CA SER A 34 -10.76 17.46 -27.84
C SER A 34 -9.51 16.62 -27.53
N ASP A 35 -8.91 16.81 -26.36
CA ASP A 35 -7.87 15.91 -25.88
C ASP A 35 -8.38 15.17 -24.64
N VAL A 36 -8.85 13.95 -24.88
CA VAL A 36 -9.31 13.00 -23.83
C VAL A 36 -8.15 12.06 -23.45
N SER A 37 -6.95 12.26 -24.00
CA SER A 37 -5.77 11.58 -23.48
C SER A 37 -5.45 12.24 -22.14
N GLY A 38 -5.68 11.52 -21.05
CA GLY A 38 -5.32 11.99 -19.72
C GLY A 38 -3.81 12.31 -19.64
N PRO A 39 -3.36 12.91 -18.52
CA PRO A 39 -1.94 13.23 -18.38
C PRO A 39 -1.07 11.98 -18.52
N THR A 40 0.13 12.15 -19.07
CA THR A 40 1.15 11.09 -19.08
C THR A 40 1.40 10.62 -17.65
N PRO A 41 1.27 9.31 -17.36
CA PRO A 41 1.56 8.79 -16.04
C PRO A 41 3.00 9.10 -15.62
N PRO A 42 3.24 9.37 -14.33
CA PRO A 42 4.59 9.52 -13.84
C PRO A 42 5.38 8.23 -14.02
N GLN A 43 6.69 8.36 -14.25
CA GLN A 43 7.59 7.22 -14.33
C GLN A 43 8.20 6.93 -12.96
N LEU A 44 8.37 5.65 -12.65
CA LEU A 44 8.98 5.18 -11.43
C LEU A 44 10.36 4.58 -11.70
N LYS A 45 11.29 4.77 -10.78
CA LYS A 45 12.62 4.12 -10.74
C LYS A 45 12.72 3.21 -9.53
N TRP A 46 13.52 2.16 -9.66
CA TRP A 46 13.81 1.22 -8.58
C TRP A 46 14.62 1.91 -7.48
N LEU A 47 14.12 1.83 -6.25
CA LEU A 47 14.75 2.41 -5.07
C LEU A 47 15.53 1.34 -4.30
N TYR A 48 14.86 0.24 -3.92
CA TYR A 48 15.49 -0.93 -3.31
C TYR A 48 14.57 -2.15 -3.43
N THR A 49 15.15 -3.34 -3.27
CA THR A 49 14.41 -4.56 -2.94
C THR A 49 14.74 -4.95 -1.51
N ALA A 50 13.72 -5.29 -0.74
CA ALA A 50 13.83 -5.73 0.64
C ALA A 50 13.33 -7.17 0.80
N TYR A 51 13.96 -7.92 1.70
CA TYR A 51 13.45 -9.18 2.23
C TYR A 51 13.24 -8.99 3.72
N VAL A 52 11.99 -9.11 4.17
CA VAL A 52 11.56 -8.88 5.56
C VAL A 52 11.14 -10.22 6.17
N TYR A 53 11.57 -10.48 7.40
CA TYR A 53 11.26 -11.71 8.12
C TYR A 53 10.17 -11.46 9.17
N CYS A 54 9.07 -12.19 9.04
CA CYS A 54 7.87 -11.98 9.83
C CYS A 54 7.40 -13.30 10.45
N PRO A 55 7.50 -13.48 11.78
CA PRO A 55 6.89 -14.61 12.48
C PRO A 55 5.37 -14.62 12.34
N ALA A 56 4.76 -15.67 12.89
CA ALA A 56 3.31 -15.78 12.94
C ALA A 56 2.66 -14.56 13.64
N ASN A 57 1.45 -14.23 13.19
CA ASN A 57 0.58 -13.26 13.84
C ASN A 57 0.38 -13.63 15.33
N LEU A 58 0.54 -12.66 16.22
CA LEU A 58 0.45 -12.88 17.67
C LEU A 58 -0.96 -12.82 18.23
N LEU A 59 -1.91 -12.26 17.47
CA LEU A 59 -3.30 -12.15 17.90
C LEU A 59 -4.17 -13.25 17.30
N ASP A 60 -5.05 -13.81 18.13
CA ASP A 60 -6.20 -14.55 17.62
C ASP A 60 -7.12 -13.61 16.82
N PRO A 61 -7.79 -14.10 15.76
CA PRO A 61 -8.70 -13.28 14.97
C PRO A 61 -9.82 -12.68 15.83
N LEU A 62 -9.72 -11.38 16.09
CA LEU A 62 -10.73 -10.61 16.83
C LEU A 62 -11.27 -9.49 15.95
N LEU A 63 -12.59 -9.46 15.81
CA LEU A 63 -13.28 -8.37 15.12
C LEU A 63 -13.26 -7.11 16.00
N THR A 64 -12.73 -6.02 15.45
CA THR A 64 -12.72 -4.69 16.08
C THR A 64 -13.47 -3.68 15.19
N PRO A 65 -13.77 -2.46 15.67
CA PRO A 65 -14.34 -1.41 14.83
C PRO A 65 -13.49 -1.06 13.60
N ALA A 66 -12.17 -1.31 13.63
CA ALA A 66 -11.25 -1.06 12.54
C ALA A 66 -11.05 -2.28 11.60
N GLY A 67 -11.75 -3.39 11.84
CA GLY A 67 -11.57 -4.67 11.15
C GLY A 67 -10.96 -5.76 12.05
N ILE A 68 -10.59 -6.88 11.45
CA ILE A 68 -9.93 -8.00 12.14
C ILE A 68 -8.44 -7.66 12.25
N ARG A 69 -7.94 -7.40 13.46
CA ARG A 69 -6.55 -6.96 13.71
C ARG A 69 -5.55 -8.10 13.55
N LYS A 70 -4.37 -7.77 13.02
CA LYS A 70 -3.16 -8.58 13.13
C LYS A 70 -2.06 -7.80 13.86
N GLU A 71 -1.16 -8.53 14.49
CA GLU A 71 0.10 -8.06 15.07
C GLU A 71 1.18 -9.02 14.60
N ILE A 72 1.87 -8.65 13.52
CA ILE A 72 2.87 -9.49 12.86
C ILE A 72 4.25 -8.89 13.16
N PRO A 73 5.08 -9.51 14.01
CA PRO A 73 6.39 -8.99 14.31
C PRO A 73 7.27 -8.90 13.06
N ILE A 74 8.18 -7.93 13.04
CA ILE A 74 9.22 -7.81 12.02
C ILE A 74 10.56 -8.00 12.73
N ILE A 75 11.20 -9.14 12.50
CA ILE A 75 12.37 -9.58 13.28
C ILE A 75 13.70 -9.42 12.54
N GLY A 76 13.68 -8.69 11.43
CA GLY A 76 14.86 -8.39 10.64
C GLY A 76 14.64 -8.60 9.14
N GLY A 77 15.75 -8.81 8.44
CA GLY A 77 15.78 -8.83 6.99
C GLY A 77 16.88 -7.95 6.42
N ASN A 78 16.81 -7.69 5.12
CA ASN A 78 17.77 -6.85 4.41
C ASN A 78 17.09 -6.00 3.33
N PHE A 79 17.77 -4.95 2.90
CA PHE A 79 17.39 -4.13 1.76
C PHE A 79 18.62 -3.78 0.92
N THR A 80 18.45 -3.79 -0.39
CA THR A 80 19.53 -3.60 -1.37
C THR A 80 18.99 -2.80 -2.55
N GLY A 81 19.71 -1.75 -2.94
CA GLY A 81 19.32 -0.85 -4.02
C GLY A 81 20.47 0.06 -4.47
N PRO A 82 20.24 0.90 -5.49
CA PRO A 82 21.25 1.85 -5.96
C PRO A 82 21.62 2.86 -4.87
N GLY A 83 22.83 2.73 -4.31
CA GLY A 83 23.34 3.64 -3.28
C GLY A 83 22.80 3.39 -1.86
N ILE A 84 21.93 2.39 -1.66
CA ILE A 84 21.36 2.05 -0.36
C ILE A 84 21.41 0.53 -0.13
N ASN A 85 22.12 0.10 0.89
CA ASN A 85 22.20 -1.30 1.30
C ASN A 85 22.20 -1.37 2.82
N GLY A 86 21.56 -2.39 3.39
CA GLY A 86 21.51 -2.53 4.84
C GLY A 86 20.64 -3.68 5.34
N LYS A 87 20.40 -3.66 6.65
CA LYS A 87 19.66 -4.70 7.37
C LYS A 87 18.56 -4.10 8.23
N PHE A 88 17.44 -4.80 8.35
CA PHE A 88 16.42 -4.43 9.33
C PHE A 88 16.81 -4.94 10.71
N ARG A 89 16.49 -4.15 11.73
CA ARG A 89 16.64 -4.54 13.14
C ARG A 89 15.51 -5.49 13.53
N ASP A 90 15.74 -6.25 14.59
CA ASP A 90 14.69 -6.99 15.28
C ASP A 90 13.86 -6.01 16.15
N LEU A 91 13.16 -5.10 15.46
CA LEU A 91 12.31 -4.08 16.06
C LEU A 91 11.29 -3.57 15.03
N GLY A 92 10.03 -3.84 15.32
CA GLY A 92 8.89 -3.37 14.54
C GLY A 92 7.81 -4.42 14.42
N ALA A 93 6.69 -4.03 13.83
CA ALA A 93 5.62 -4.94 13.48
C ALA A 93 4.74 -4.36 12.36
N ASP A 94 3.88 -5.22 11.83
CA ASP A 94 2.71 -4.88 11.02
C ASP A 94 1.46 -5.03 11.88
N TRP A 95 0.78 -3.92 12.14
CA TRP A 95 -0.51 -3.85 12.79
C TRP A 95 -1.64 -3.81 11.76
N GLY A 96 -1.56 -4.57 10.67
CA GLY A 96 -2.58 -4.52 9.63
C GLY A 96 -3.97 -4.97 10.08
N THR A 97 -4.99 -4.64 9.29
CA THR A 97 -6.37 -5.09 9.50
C THR A 97 -6.93 -5.78 8.26
N THR A 98 -7.79 -6.78 8.48
CA THR A 98 -8.63 -7.36 7.42
C THR A 98 -10.03 -6.80 7.53
N ASP A 99 -10.55 -6.24 6.44
CA ASP A 99 -11.96 -5.85 6.33
C ASP A 99 -12.84 -7.13 6.32
N PRO A 100 -13.74 -7.32 7.29
CA PRO A 100 -14.57 -8.52 7.38
C PRO A 100 -15.59 -8.64 6.24
N ARG A 101 -15.91 -7.55 5.52
CA ARG A 101 -16.90 -7.57 4.43
C ARG A 101 -16.29 -7.98 3.09
N THR A 102 -15.04 -7.61 2.86
CA THR A 102 -14.33 -7.85 1.59
C THR A 102 -13.22 -8.90 1.71
N GLY A 103 -12.74 -9.19 2.92
CA GLY A 103 -11.58 -10.05 3.16
C GLY A 103 -10.24 -9.38 2.81
N ILE A 104 -10.24 -8.10 2.43
CA ILE A 104 -9.02 -7.39 2.03
C ILE A 104 -8.21 -7.03 3.28
N PHE A 105 -7.00 -7.58 3.36
CA PHE A 105 -6.00 -7.18 4.35
C PHE A 105 -5.31 -5.88 3.91
N THR A 106 -5.08 -4.97 4.85
CA THR A 106 -4.29 -3.75 4.67
C THR A 106 -3.18 -3.73 5.71
N ALA A 107 -1.93 -3.69 5.27
CA ALA A 107 -0.77 -3.55 6.14
C ALA A 107 -0.68 -2.14 6.75
N ASP A 108 -0.14 -2.05 7.96
CA ASP A 108 0.22 -0.81 8.65
C ASP A 108 1.44 -1.08 9.53
N THR A 109 2.63 -0.77 9.01
CA THR A 109 3.90 -1.21 9.60
C THR A 109 4.73 -0.05 10.10
N ARG A 110 5.53 -0.31 11.14
CA ARG A 110 6.62 0.57 11.60
C ARG A 110 7.79 -0.30 12.02
N TYR A 111 8.97 -0.03 11.46
CA TYR A 111 10.19 -0.80 11.74
C TYR A 111 11.44 0.02 11.41
N ASN A 112 12.61 -0.52 11.79
CA ASN A 112 13.88 0.18 11.67
C ASN A 112 14.92 -0.63 10.89
N GLY A 113 15.81 0.06 10.20
CA GLY A 113 16.96 -0.53 9.55
C GLY A 113 18.22 0.29 9.77
N VAL A 114 19.35 -0.32 9.49
CA VAL A 114 20.66 0.31 9.49
C VAL A 114 21.35 0.01 8.16
N THR A 115 21.86 1.05 7.49
CA THR A 115 22.67 0.83 6.28
C THR A 115 24.00 0.19 6.62
N ASP A 116 24.63 -0.43 5.63
CA ASP A 116 25.94 -1.06 5.78
C ASP A 116 27.05 -0.06 6.18
N ASP A 117 26.85 1.24 5.92
CA ASP A 117 27.72 2.33 6.36
C ASP A 117 27.24 3.05 7.65
N GLY A 118 26.24 2.51 8.34
CA GLY A 118 25.90 2.87 9.72
C GLY A 118 24.83 3.95 9.90
N ALA A 119 24.08 4.33 8.86
CA ALA A 119 22.96 5.26 9.00
C ALA A 119 21.69 4.54 9.47
N ASP A 120 21.04 5.08 10.49
CA ASP A 120 19.72 4.60 10.93
C ASP A 120 18.61 5.12 10.02
N LEU A 121 17.68 4.23 9.70
CA LEU A 121 16.46 4.54 8.96
C LEU A 121 15.24 4.02 9.71
N PHE A 122 14.21 4.84 9.75
CA PHE A 122 12.85 4.43 10.10
C PHE A 122 12.06 4.19 8.82
N PHE A 123 11.25 3.14 8.83
CA PHE A 123 10.34 2.80 7.74
C PHE A 123 8.92 2.72 8.27
N GLN A 124 8.00 3.31 7.53
CA GLN A 124 6.57 3.06 7.69
C GLN A 124 6.00 2.64 6.34
N THR A 125 5.33 1.49 6.30
CA THR A 125 4.64 1.03 5.08
C THR A 125 3.18 0.77 5.34
N SER A 126 2.31 1.09 4.39
CA SER A 126 0.89 0.78 4.49
C SER A 126 0.28 0.51 3.13
N GLY A 127 -0.65 -0.43 3.03
CA GLY A 127 -1.17 -0.80 1.73
C GLY A 127 -2.16 -1.97 1.73
N PRO A 128 -3.21 -1.92 0.90
CA PRO A 128 -4.14 -3.02 0.76
C PRO A 128 -3.54 -4.15 -0.08
N LYS A 129 -4.07 -5.36 0.15
CA LYS A 129 -3.89 -6.50 -0.73
C LYS A 129 -4.50 -6.18 -2.10
N SER A 130 -3.76 -6.43 -3.16
CA SER A 130 -4.18 -6.30 -4.54
C SER A 130 -4.90 -7.59 -5.01
N PRO A 131 -5.59 -7.55 -6.16
CA PRO A 131 -6.21 -8.74 -6.74
C PRO A 131 -5.23 -9.88 -7.09
N SER A 132 -3.93 -9.60 -7.28
CA SER A 132 -2.94 -10.65 -7.54
C SER A 132 -2.62 -11.48 -6.29
N GLY A 133 -2.98 -10.97 -5.11
CA GLY A 133 -2.60 -11.55 -3.83
C GLY A 133 -1.42 -10.86 -3.16
N ASP A 134 -0.70 -10.01 -3.89
CA ASP A 134 0.36 -9.15 -3.39
C ASP A 134 -0.21 -7.95 -2.62
N LEU A 135 0.64 -7.12 -2.00
CA LEU A 135 0.22 -5.83 -1.46
C LEU A 135 0.85 -4.68 -2.25
N HIS A 136 0.07 -3.62 -2.49
CA HIS A 136 0.60 -2.35 -2.99
C HIS A 136 0.78 -1.40 -1.81
N LEU A 137 2.03 -1.08 -1.51
CA LEU A 137 2.42 -0.29 -0.34
C LEU A 137 2.69 1.16 -0.72
N ARG A 138 2.36 2.06 0.20
CA ARG A 138 2.98 3.37 0.36
C ARG A 138 4.15 3.19 1.31
N ILE A 139 5.28 3.83 1.02
CA ILE A 139 6.50 3.70 1.80
C ILE A 139 6.96 5.09 2.20
N LYS A 140 7.15 5.28 3.51
CA LYS A 140 7.80 6.45 4.09
C LYS A 140 9.13 6.01 4.71
N ILE A 141 10.16 6.80 4.46
CA ILE A 141 11.49 6.60 5.04
C ILE A 141 11.86 7.87 5.79
N GLU A 142 12.42 7.72 6.98
CA GLU A 142 12.98 8.83 7.75
C GLU A 142 14.41 8.53 8.17
N THR A 143 15.29 9.51 8.07
CA THR A 143 16.68 9.40 8.52
C THR A 143 17.26 10.76 8.87
N GLY A 144 18.15 10.78 9.87
CA GLY A 144 18.98 11.93 10.21
C GLY A 144 20.32 11.96 9.47
N SER A 145 20.63 10.96 8.63
CA SER A 145 21.90 10.91 7.90
C SER A 145 21.91 11.90 6.74
N GLU A 146 22.89 12.80 6.70
CA GLU A 146 23.08 13.75 5.60
C GLU A 146 23.22 13.05 4.24
N LYS A 147 23.92 11.92 4.20
CA LYS A 147 24.13 11.13 2.98
C LYS A 147 22.81 10.62 2.40
N TYR A 148 21.86 10.26 3.27
CA TYR A 148 20.58 9.64 2.90
C TYR A 148 19.40 10.61 3.04
N TYR A 149 19.65 11.89 3.32
CA TYR A 149 18.62 12.85 3.71
C TYR A 149 17.55 13.07 2.64
N PHE A 150 17.89 12.81 1.37
CA PHE A 150 16.95 12.90 0.25
C PHE A 150 15.76 11.94 0.41
N LEU A 151 15.95 10.81 1.10
CA LEU A 151 14.91 9.81 1.36
C LEU A 151 13.76 10.37 2.20
N ASN A 152 13.99 11.41 3.00
CA ASN A 152 12.94 12.11 3.74
C ASN A 152 11.91 12.80 2.80
N ASN A 153 12.29 13.02 1.53
CA ASN A 153 11.52 13.83 0.57
C ASN A 153 11.10 13.05 -0.68
N VAL A 154 11.28 11.73 -0.72
CA VAL A 154 10.79 10.90 -1.84
C VAL A 154 9.37 10.41 -1.57
N VAL A 155 8.56 10.28 -2.62
CA VAL A 155 7.28 9.57 -2.54
C VAL A 155 7.50 8.16 -3.09
N ALA A 156 7.51 7.18 -2.20
CA ALA A 156 7.76 5.80 -2.57
C ALA A 156 6.51 4.91 -2.50
N VAL A 157 6.42 4.00 -3.46
CA VAL A 157 5.45 2.91 -3.50
C VAL A 157 6.20 1.57 -3.54
N GLY A 158 5.54 0.48 -3.18
CA GLY A 158 6.15 -0.84 -3.30
C GLY A 158 5.16 -1.95 -3.62
N VAL A 159 5.69 -3.02 -4.19
CA VAL A 159 4.96 -4.28 -4.39
C VAL A 159 5.53 -5.30 -3.41
N LEU A 160 4.68 -5.84 -2.54
CA LEU A 160 5.05 -6.86 -1.55
C LEU A 160 4.53 -8.22 -1.99
N HIS A 161 5.45 -9.17 -2.10
CA HIS A 161 5.22 -10.57 -2.37
C HIS A 161 5.50 -11.42 -1.12
N ASN A 162 4.61 -12.35 -0.79
CA ASN A 162 4.94 -13.39 0.17
C ASN A 162 5.67 -14.52 -0.58
N THR A 163 6.94 -14.77 -0.24
CA THR A 163 7.78 -15.75 -0.94
C THR A 163 7.84 -17.11 -0.23
N GLY A 164 6.99 -17.32 0.77
CA GLY A 164 6.94 -18.53 1.59
C GLY A 164 7.37 -18.30 3.03
N HIS A 165 7.49 -19.39 3.78
CA HIS A 165 7.92 -19.40 5.17
C HIS A 165 8.98 -20.49 5.40
N ASP A 166 9.78 -20.32 6.45
CA ASP A 166 10.75 -21.32 6.88
C ASP A 166 10.12 -22.40 7.77
N ALA A 167 10.95 -23.35 8.26
CA ALA A 167 10.49 -24.43 9.13
C ALA A 167 9.93 -23.96 10.50
N ASN A 168 10.22 -22.72 10.90
CA ASN A 168 9.72 -22.09 12.13
C ASN A 168 8.47 -21.23 11.86
N ASN A 169 7.88 -21.33 10.66
CA ASN A 169 6.74 -20.54 10.23
C ASN A 169 7.03 -19.02 10.18
N VAL A 170 8.30 -18.64 9.97
CA VAL A 170 8.69 -17.25 9.71
C VAL A 170 8.53 -16.99 8.22
N SER A 171 7.57 -16.13 7.88
CA SER A 171 7.34 -15.70 6.50
C SER A 171 8.49 -14.82 6.02
N THR A 172 8.87 -14.98 4.75
CA THR A 172 9.73 -14.05 4.03
C THR A 172 8.89 -13.21 3.08
N LEU A 173 8.91 -11.89 3.28
CA LEU A 173 8.20 -10.94 2.44
C LEU A 173 9.21 -10.17 1.59
N ARG A 174 9.08 -10.25 0.26
CA ARG A 174 9.89 -9.48 -0.68
C ARG A 174 9.16 -8.20 -1.04
N ILE A 175 9.77 -7.04 -0.83
CA ILE A 175 9.22 -5.73 -1.20
C ILE A 175 10.10 -5.11 -2.28
N ASP A 176 9.56 -4.89 -3.47
CA ASP A 176 10.21 -4.07 -4.50
C ASP A 176 9.70 -2.63 -4.38
N ALA A 177 10.57 -1.74 -3.93
CA ALA A 177 10.27 -0.33 -3.70
C ALA A 177 10.69 0.54 -4.89
N PHE A 178 9.85 1.51 -5.22
CA PHE A 178 10.04 2.44 -6.32
C PHE A 178 9.67 3.85 -5.88
N ASN A 179 10.36 4.83 -6.44
CA ASN A 179 10.04 6.25 -6.28
C ASN A 179 10.03 6.93 -7.65
N PHE A 180 9.65 8.21 -7.73
CA PHE A 180 9.52 8.88 -9.02
C PHE A 180 10.88 9.08 -9.69
N VAL A 181 10.94 9.04 -11.02
CA VAL A 181 12.20 9.21 -11.75
C VAL A 181 12.83 10.58 -11.45
N ASP A 182 12.00 11.63 -11.36
CA ASP A 182 12.35 13.03 -11.11
C ASP A 182 12.42 13.42 -9.63
N ASP A 183 12.25 12.46 -8.71
CA ASP A 183 12.50 12.69 -7.28
C ASP A 183 13.97 13.02 -6.99
N TRP A 184 14.17 13.67 -5.85
CA TRP A 184 15.47 13.96 -5.23
C TRP A 184 16.40 12.75 -5.22
N ASN A 185 17.67 12.99 -5.55
CA ASN A 185 18.78 12.02 -5.42
C ASN A 185 19.87 12.50 -4.44
N THR A 186 19.79 13.76 -4.02
CA THR A 186 20.66 14.41 -3.04
C THR A 186 19.82 15.45 -2.27
N THR A 187 20.35 15.99 -1.18
CA THR A 187 19.75 17.09 -0.44
C THR A 187 20.69 18.28 -0.41
N THR A 188 20.15 19.46 -0.73
CA THR A 188 20.83 20.73 -0.52
C THR A 188 20.33 21.34 0.78
N PHE A 189 21.21 21.44 1.78
CA PHE A 189 20.89 22.09 3.04
C PHE A 189 20.97 23.61 2.90
N LEU A 190 20.03 24.33 3.52
CA LEU A 190 20.00 25.79 3.47
C LEU A 190 21.17 26.44 4.22
N ASN A 191 21.68 25.80 5.27
CA ASN A 191 22.82 26.25 6.07
C ASN A 191 23.85 25.12 6.23
N ASN A 192 25.14 25.47 6.32
CA ASN A 192 26.24 24.51 6.55
C ASN A 192 26.25 23.86 7.95
N THR A 193 25.22 24.10 8.78
CA THR A 193 25.12 23.58 10.15
C THR A 193 24.43 22.24 10.26
N GLY A 194 23.73 21.78 9.22
CA GLY A 194 22.96 20.51 9.26
C GLY A 194 21.76 20.53 10.23
N TRP A 195 21.45 21.70 10.82
CA TRP A 195 20.31 22.01 11.70
C TRP A 195 19.88 23.45 11.49
#